data_AF-A0A6F8TP63-F1
#
_entry.id   AF-A0A6F8TP63-F1
#
_cell.length_a   1.000
_cell.length_b   1.000
_cell.length_c   1.000
_cell.angle_alpha   90.00
_cell.angle_beta   90.00
_cell.angle_gamma   90.00
#
_symmetry.space_group_name_H-M   'P 1'
#
loop_
_entity.id
_entity.type
_entity.pdbx_description
1 polymer ?
#
loop_
_entity_poly.entity_id
_entity_poly.type
_entity_poly.pdbx_seq_one_letter_code
_entity_poly.pdbx_strand_id
1 'polypeptide(L)'
;MRAFISSFQYLFNPGALQIPQYYGEELAFFNIIGEKYFNTMIILITSFLIAIILSLVVSFLYIKSNEKIKRTFSSFFFVLESVPDVLMVIILQFSFVMVYKFSGWSLGITAITNDGSLYLLPIICLSVIPTIQLFKYFSSYVEEEQKKTYSEFLKAKGLSENYIIVFHLFKNSLIQFISQSKNIILFMLSNLLILELVLNIDGLMGFIKTYGIGDHRILMWCLILIYLPFLLFYKSIHLITEHRTSNGGSRNGA
;
A
#
# COMPACT_ATOMS: atom_id res chain seq x y z
N MET A 1 14.50 -2.80 -30.65
CA MET A 1 14.29 -1.33 -30.75
C MET A 1 13.01 -0.96 -31.51
N ARG A 2 12.79 -1.44 -32.75
CA ARG A 2 11.57 -1.13 -33.54
C ARG A 2 10.25 -1.56 -32.87
N ALA A 3 10.19 -2.77 -32.30
CA ALA A 3 9.00 -3.27 -31.60
C ALA A 3 8.62 -2.47 -30.33
N PHE A 4 9.63 -1.93 -29.64
CA PHE A 4 9.42 -1.05 -28.49
C PHE A 4 8.84 0.30 -28.93
N ILE A 5 9.40 0.89 -29.99
CA ILE A 5 8.90 2.16 -30.56
C ILE A 5 7.48 2.02 -31.11
N SER A 6 7.17 0.91 -31.78
CA SER A 6 5.79 0.66 -32.25
C SER A 6 4.80 0.47 -31.11
N SER A 7 5.25 0.00 -29.93
CA SER A 7 4.39 -0.15 -28.75
C SER A 7 3.89 1.20 -28.21
N PHE A 8 4.66 2.28 -28.39
CA PHE A 8 4.22 3.64 -28.01
C PHE A 8 3.04 4.14 -28.85
N GLN A 9 2.90 3.70 -30.10
CA GLN A 9 1.77 4.10 -30.94
C GLN A 9 0.44 3.58 -30.37
N TYR A 10 0.47 2.44 -29.68
CA TYR A 10 -0.70 1.86 -29.02
C TYR A 10 -1.14 2.60 -27.75
N LEU A 11 -0.34 3.54 -27.22
CA LEU A 11 -0.80 4.46 -26.17
C LEU A 11 -1.88 5.42 -26.69
N PHE A 12 -1.79 5.79 -27.96
CA PHE A 12 -2.71 6.75 -28.59
C PHE A 12 -3.87 6.06 -29.31
N ASN A 13 -3.82 4.73 -29.50
CA ASN A 13 -4.91 3.90 -30.03
C ASN A 13 -5.18 2.66 -29.16
N PRO A 14 -5.71 2.85 -27.93
CA PRO A 14 -5.97 1.76 -26.98
C PRO A 14 -6.91 0.67 -27.54
N GLY A 15 -7.94 1.06 -28.29
CA GLY A 15 -8.97 0.13 -28.79
C GLY A 15 -8.50 -0.90 -29.81
N ALA A 16 -7.30 -0.71 -30.39
CA ALA A 16 -6.71 -1.65 -31.34
C ALA A 16 -5.92 -2.78 -30.66
N LEU A 17 -5.81 -2.79 -29.32
CA LEU A 17 -5.08 -3.82 -28.60
C LEU A 17 -5.94 -5.07 -28.42
N GLN A 18 -5.56 -6.13 -29.13
CA GLN A 18 -6.18 -7.44 -29.06
C GLN A 18 -5.21 -8.45 -28.43
N ILE A 19 -5.76 -9.42 -27.71
CA ILE A 19 -4.99 -10.49 -27.09
C ILE A 19 -5.18 -11.75 -27.94
N PRO A 20 -4.10 -12.36 -28.47
CA PRO A 20 -4.24 -13.62 -29.19
C PRO A 20 -4.65 -14.72 -28.22
N GLN A 21 -5.86 -15.28 -28.39
CA GLN A 21 -6.30 -16.47 -27.67
C GLN A 21 -6.02 -17.74 -28.47
N TYR A 22 -5.83 -18.85 -27.74
CA TYR A 22 -5.58 -20.19 -28.28
C TYR A 22 -6.74 -20.72 -29.17
N TYR A 23 -7.92 -20.11 -29.13
CA TYR A 23 -9.13 -20.50 -29.87
C TYR A 23 -9.54 -19.54 -31.02
N GLY A 24 -8.70 -18.57 -31.40
CA GLY A 24 -8.89 -17.81 -32.64
C GLY A 24 -9.85 -16.60 -32.58
N GLU A 25 -10.44 -16.28 -31.43
CA GLU A 25 -11.14 -15.00 -31.23
C GLU A 25 -10.22 -13.95 -30.61
N GLU A 26 -10.00 -12.85 -31.33
CA GLU A 26 -9.28 -11.67 -30.84
C GLU A 26 -10.21 -10.81 -29.97
N LEU A 27 -10.16 -11.03 -28.66
CA LEU A 27 -10.94 -10.24 -27.70
C LEU A 27 -10.25 -8.90 -27.40
N ALA A 28 -11.06 -7.86 -27.27
CA ALA A 28 -10.59 -6.52 -26.91
C ALA A 28 -9.96 -6.53 -25.51
N PHE A 29 -8.73 -6.02 -25.40
CA PHE A 29 -7.95 -5.97 -24.16
C PHE A 29 -8.74 -5.40 -22.97
N PHE A 30 -9.46 -4.30 -23.19
CA PHE A 30 -10.16 -3.58 -22.12
C PHE A 30 -11.33 -4.36 -21.52
N ASN A 31 -11.95 -5.27 -22.28
CA ASN A 31 -13.05 -6.09 -21.77
C ASN A 31 -12.55 -7.16 -20.80
N ILE A 32 -11.40 -7.76 -21.10
CA ILE A 32 -10.81 -8.82 -20.26
C ILE A 32 -10.14 -8.24 -19.03
N ILE A 33 -9.47 -7.09 -19.18
CA ILE A 33 -8.64 -6.55 -18.10
C ILE A 33 -9.44 -5.85 -17.01
N GLY A 34 -10.67 -5.41 -17.30
CA GLY A 34 -11.49 -4.63 -16.37
C GLY A 34 -11.72 -5.34 -15.03
N GLU A 35 -12.16 -6.60 -15.07
CA GLU A 35 -12.39 -7.40 -13.86
C GLU A 35 -11.09 -7.68 -13.10
N LYS A 36 -10.03 -8.06 -13.81
CA LYS A 36 -8.72 -8.35 -13.22
C LYS A 36 -8.11 -7.12 -12.56
N TYR A 37 -8.22 -5.96 -13.21
CA TYR A 37 -7.80 -4.67 -12.68
C TYR A 37 -8.58 -4.31 -11.42
N PHE A 38 -9.91 -4.50 -11.44
CA PHE A 38 -10.75 -4.20 -10.28
C PHE A 38 -10.37 -5.07 -9.07
N ASN A 39 -10.17 -6.38 -9.27
CA ASN A 39 -9.75 -7.32 -8.23
C ASN A 39 -8.40 -6.93 -7.61
N THR A 40 -7.42 -6.57 -8.44
CA THR A 40 -6.11 -6.12 -7.94
C THR A 40 -6.22 -4.80 -7.19
N MET A 41 -6.97 -3.83 -7.70
CA MET A 41 -7.11 -2.51 -7.09
C MET A 41 -7.85 -2.56 -5.75
N ILE A 42 -8.92 -3.35 -5.63
CA ILE A 42 -9.64 -3.46 -4.37
C ILE A 42 -8.74 -4.06 -3.28
N ILE A 43 -7.94 -5.08 -3.61
CA ILE A 43 -6.98 -5.66 -2.66
C ILE A 43 -5.92 -4.62 -2.29
N LEU A 44 -5.27 -4.01 -3.28
CA LEU A 44 -4.14 -3.11 -3.06
C LEU A 44 -4.53 -1.85 -2.28
N ILE A 45 -5.59 -1.16 -2.70
CA ILE A 45 -6.05 0.09 -2.07
C ILE A 45 -6.59 -0.19 -0.67
N THR A 46 -7.41 -1.23 -0.49
CA THR A 46 -7.98 -1.53 0.83
C THR A 46 -6.90 -1.94 1.82
N SER A 47 -5.91 -2.74 1.38
CA SER A 47 -4.76 -3.12 2.21
C SER A 47 -3.94 -1.90 2.63
N PHE A 48 -3.74 -0.96 1.71
CA PHE A 48 -2.98 0.26 1.99
C PHE A 48 -3.72 1.17 2.98
N LEU A 49 -5.04 1.34 2.82
CA LEU A 49 -5.85 2.11 3.76
C LEU A 49 -5.86 1.49 5.16
N ILE A 50 -6.02 0.17 5.25
CA ILE A 50 -5.95 -0.56 6.52
C ILE A 50 -4.56 -0.37 7.15
N ALA A 51 -3.49 -0.48 6.36
CA ALA A 51 -2.14 -0.30 6.85
C ALA A 51 -1.89 1.12 7.40
N ILE A 52 -2.40 2.16 6.73
CA ILE A 52 -2.35 3.53 7.24
C ILE A 52 -3.10 3.63 8.57
N ILE A 53 -4.36 3.19 8.63
CA ILE A 53 -5.18 3.31 9.83
C ILE A 53 -4.53 2.58 11.01
N LEU A 54 -4.15 1.32 10.82
CA LEU A 54 -3.53 0.52 11.86
C LEU A 54 -2.18 1.11 12.29
N SER A 55 -1.35 1.58 11.35
CA SER A 55 -0.07 2.18 11.69
C SER A 55 -0.22 3.41 12.59
N LEU A 56 -1.18 4.30 12.30
CA LEU A 56 -1.44 5.49 13.11
C LEU A 56 -1.96 5.12 14.51
N VAL A 57 -2.85 4.13 14.60
CA VAL A 57 -3.38 3.65 15.89
C VAL A 57 -2.27 3.02 16.73
N VAL A 58 -1.48 2.12 16.15
CA VAL A 58 -0.37 1.45 16.85
C VAL A 58 0.70 2.46 17.26
N SER A 59 1.02 3.45 16.41
CA SER A 59 1.94 4.53 16.76
C SER A 59 1.45 5.36 17.93
N PHE A 60 0.16 5.70 17.97
CA PHE A 60 -0.41 6.42 19.12
C PHE A 60 -0.25 5.63 20.43
N LEU A 61 -0.54 4.33 20.40
CA LEU A 61 -0.37 3.45 21.56
C LEU A 61 1.11 3.33 21.95
N TYR A 62 2.01 3.18 20.97
CA TYR A 62 3.45 3.03 21.18
C TYR A 62 4.09 4.28 21.80
N ILE A 63 3.74 5.47 21.32
CA ILE A 63 4.29 6.74 21.83
C ILE A 63 3.90 6.95 23.30
N LYS A 64 2.68 6.52 23.68
CA LYS A 64 2.19 6.56 25.05
C LYS A 64 2.71 5.43 25.94
N SER A 65 3.39 4.45 25.38
CA SER A 65 3.83 3.28 26.12
C SER A 65 5.13 3.55 26.88
N ASN A 66 5.35 2.80 27.96
CA ASN A 66 6.57 2.88 28.75
C ASN A 66 7.79 2.37 27.97
N GLU A 67 8.99 2.82 28.36
CA GLU A 67 10.27 2.46 27.73
C GLU A 67 10.51 0.95 27.61
N LYS A 68 10.00 0.15 28.56
CA LYS A 68 10.07 -1.32 28.47
C LYS A 68 9.31 -1.88 27.26
N ILE A 69 8.08 -1.40 27.04
CA ILE A 69 7.24 -1.81 25.91
C ILE A 69 7.89 -1.36 24.61
N LYS A 70 8.40 -0.12 24.56
CA LYS A 70 9.11 0.38 23.37
C LYS A 70 10.31 -0.49 23.01
N ARG A 71 11.13 -0.86 24.01
CA ARG A 71 12.27 -1.76 23.82
C ARG A 71 11.84 -3.14 23.31
N THR A 72 10.78 -3.72 23.88
CA THR A 72 10.25 -5.01 23.42
C THR A 72 9.75 -4.94 21.97
N PHE A 73 8.99 -3.91 21.61
CA PHE A 73 8.51 -3.70 20.25
C PHE A 73 9.67 -3.49 19.27
N SER A 74 10.67 -2.69 19.64
CA SER A 74 11.86 -2.47 18.82
C SER A 74 12.64 -3.77 18.58
N SER A 75 12.82 -4.61 19.60
CA SER A 75 13.48 -5.91 19.45
C SER A 75 12.68 -6.87 18.58
N PHE A 76 11.36 -6.91 18.75
CA PHE A 76 10.48 -7.74 17.93
C PHE A 76 10.55 -7.34 16.45
N PHE A 77 10.43 -6.05 16.13
CA PHE A 77 10.51 -5.59 14.75
C PHE A 77 11.90 -5.76 14.13
N PHE A 78 12.97 -5.65 14.91
CA PHE A 78 14.32 -5.92 14.43
C PHE A 78 14.48 -7.37 13.92
N VAL A 79 13.89 -8.34 14.62
CA VAL A 79 13.87 -9.74 14.17
C VAL A 79 13.04 -9.89 12.90
N LEU A 80 11.87 -9.26 12.83
CA LEU A 80 11.02 -9.33 11.63
C LEU A 80 11.70 -8.73 10.39
N GLU A 81 12.45 -7.64 10.54
CA GLU A 81 13.20 -7.02 9.44
C GLU A 81 14.42 -7.83 8.99
N SER A 82 14.92 -8.72 9.84
CA SER A 82 15.99 -9.63 9.45
C SER A 82 15.51 -10.69 8.46
N VAL A 83 14.19 -10.88 8.34
CA VAL A 83 13.57 -11.80 7.39
C VAL A 83 13.28 -11.06 6.08
N PRO A 84 13.68 -11.62 4.92
CA PRO A 84 13.30 -11.08 3.62
C PRO A 84 11.77 -10.90 3.50
N ASP A 85 11.34 -9.75 3.00
CA ASP A 85 9.93 -9.39 2.96
C ASP A 85 9.05 -10.40 2.20
N VAL A 86 9.55 -10.94 1.10
CA VAL A 86 8.88 -11.99 0.33
C VAL A 86 8.66 -13.25 1.18
N LEU A 87 9.65 -13.64 1.98
CA LEU A 87 9.53 -14.77 2.89
C LEU A 87 8.51 -14.46 3.99
N MET A 88 8.47 -13.23 4.50
CA MET A 88 7.45 -12.82 5.48
C MET A 88 6.04 -12.94 4.92
N VAL A 89 5.80 -12.51 3.68
CA VAL A 89 4.51 -12.67 3.00
C VAL A 89 4.14 -14.15 2.87
N ILE A 90 5.09 -15.00 2.46
CA ILE A 90 4.87 -16.44 2.32
C ILE A 90 4.55 -17.08 3.69
N ILE A 91 5.31 -16.76 4.75
CA ILE A 91 5.09 -17.28 6.11
C ILE A 91 3.71 -16.86 6.63
N LEU A 92 3.34 -15.60 6.44
CA LEU A 92 2.05 -15.07 6.85
C LEU A 92 0.91 -15.81 6.15
N GLN A 93 1.02 -16.01 4.83
CA GLN A 93 0.05 -16.77 4.03
C GLN A 93 -0.07 -18.23 4.49
N PHE A 94 1.05 -18.93 4.69
CA PHE A 94 1.03 -20.30 5.22
C PHE A 94 0.41 -20.39 6.62
N SER A 95 0.67 -19.39 7.46
CA SER A 95 0.10 -19.29 8.80
C SER A 95 -1.42 -19.17 8.75
N PHE A 96 -1.98 -18.35 7.85
CA PHE A 96 -3.43 -18.27 7.63
C PHE A 96 -4.04 -19.60 7.17
N VAL A 97 -3.39 -20.29 6.23
CA VAL A 97 -3.84 -21.62 5.76
C VAL A 97 -3.84 -22.65 6.91
N MET A 98 -2.82 -22.63 7.77
CA MET A 98 -2.76 -23.52 8.93
C MET A 98 -3.86 -23.20 9.95
N VAL A 99 -4.05 -21.92 10.30
CA VAL A 99 -5.10 -21.49 11.24
C VAL A 99 -6.47 -21.98 10.78
N TYR A 100 -6.75 -21.92 9.48
CA TYR A 100 -7.99 -22.46 8.92
C TYR A 100 -8.13 -23.97 9.10
N LYS A 101 -7.09 -24.73 8.78
CA LYS A 101 -7.11 -26.19 8.95
C LYS A 101 -7.34 -26.62 10.39
N PHE A 102 -6.80 -25.87 11.36
CA PHE A 102 -6.89 -26.21 12.78
C PHE A 102 -8.16 -25.70 13.48
N SER A 103 -8.58 -24.48 13.16
CA SER A 103 -9.68 -23.79 13.87
C SER A 103 -11.05 -24.03 13.22
N GLY A 104 -11.08 -24.49 11.96
CA GLY A 104 -12.31 -24.52 11.15
C GLY A 104 -12.87 -23.12 10.84
N TRP A 105 -12.20 -22.07 11.32
CA TRP A 105 -12.64 -20.69 11.16
C TRP A 105 -12.22 -20.17 9.79
N SER A 106 -13.19 -20.07 8.89
CA SER A 106 -13.01 -19.41 7.60
C SER A 106 -12.86 -17.90 7.79
N LEU A 107 -11.64 -17.43 8.03
CA LEU A 107 -11.25 -16.03 7.79
C LEU A 107 -11.12 -15.78 6.29
N GLY A 108 -12.17 -16.14 5.56
CA GLY A 108 -12.27 -16.00 4.13
C GLY A 108 -11.56 -17.02 3.26
N ILE A 109 -11.40 -18.23 3.78
CA ILE A 109 -10.82 -19.36 3.06
C ILE A 109 -11.90 -20.23 2.40
N THR A 110 -13.18 -19.89 2.60
CA THR A 110 -14.36 -20.57 2.02
C THR A 110 -14.44 -20.54 0.49
N ALA A 111 -13.53 -19.87 -0.21
CA ALA A 111 -13.51 -19.79 -1.67
C ALA A 111 -12.27 -20.43 -2.31
N ILE A 112 -11.65 -21.42 -1.68
CA ILE A 112 -10.79 -22.36 -2.45
C ILE A 112 -11.67 -23.15 -3.46
N THR A 113 -13.00 -23.17 -3.25
CA THR A 113 -13.95 -23.88 -4.10
C THR A 113 -15.20 -23.04 -4.40
N ASN A 114 -15.20 -22.47 -5.59
CA ASN A 114 -16.34 -22.26 -6.49
C ASN A 114 -17.19 -20.97 -6.56
N ASP A 115 -17.46 -20.12 -5.56
CA ASP A 115 -18.39 -18.98 -5.85
C ASP A 115 -18.40 -17.81 -4.84
N GLY A 116 -17.29 -17.10 -4.66
CA GLY A 116 -17.34 -15.82 -3.93
C GLY A 116 -15.98 -15.27 -3.54
N SER A 117 -15.48 -14.32 -4.33
CA SER A 117 -14.19 -13.65 -4.13
C SER A 117 -14.06 -13.05 -2.73
N LEU A 118 -13.47 -13.78 -1.78
CA LEU A 118 -13.20 -13.25 -0.46
C LEU A 118 -11.88 -12.48 -0.46
N TYR A 119 -12.00 -11.17 -0.65
CA TYR A 119 -10.88 -10.22 -0.61
C TYR A 119 -10.23 -10.09 0.78
N LEU A 120 -10.88 -10.56 1.84
CA LEU A 120 -10.44 -10.37 3.22
C LEU A 120 -9.06 -10.96 3.49
N LEU A 121 -8.81 -12.20 3.10
CA LEU A 121 -7.52 -12.86 3.30
C LEU A 121 -6.38 -12.17 2.51
N PRO A 122 -6.52 -11.91 1.19
CA PRO A 122 -5.58 -11.10 0.42
C PRO A 122 -5.27 -9.76 1.07
N ILE A 123 -6.30 -9.07 1.55
CA ILE A 123 -6.19 -7.75 2.15
C ILE A 123 -5.39 -7.79 3.45
N ILE A 124 -5.71 -8.73 4.34
CA ILE A 124 -4.99 -8.88 5.60
C ILE A 124 -3.52 -9.22 5.30
N CYS A 125 -3.27 -10.22 4.46
CA CYS A 125 -1.91 -10.64 4.10
C CYS A 125 -1.07 -9.48 3.54
N LEU A 126 -1.63 -8.68 2.63
CA LEU A 126 -0.92 -7.57 2.02
C LEU A 126 -0.76 -6.37 2.97
N SER A 127 -1.62 -6.21 3.97
CA SER A 127 -1.60 -5.05 4.88
C SER A 127 -0.60 -5.17 6.04
N VAL A 128 -0.24 -6.38 6.49
CA VAL A 128 0.56 -6.58 7.71
C VAL A 128 1.95 -5.92 7.62
N ILE A 129 2.73 -6.25 6.59
CA ILE A 129 4.10 -5.72 6.46
C ILE A 129 4.10 -4.20 6.23
N PRO A 130 3.26 -3.63 5.34
CA PRO A 130 3.10 -2.19 5.21
C PRO A 130 2.70 -1.51 6.52
N THR A 131 1.84 -2.12 7.34
CA THR A 131 1.45 -1.57 8.65
C THR A 131 2.67 -1.40 9.55
N ILE A 132 3.51 -2.43 9.62
CA ILE A 132 4.73 -2.43 10.44
C ILE A 132 5.70 -1.34 9.97
N GLN A 133 5.95 -1.28 8.66
CA GLN A 133 6.87 -0.29 8.09
C GLN A 133 6.36 1.14 8.30
N LEU A 134 5.09 1.41 7.99
CA LEU A 134 4.45 2.72 8.20
C LEU A 134 4.48 3.11 9.68
N PHE A 135 4.19 2.18 10.59
CA PHE A 135 4.25 2.40 12.03
C PHE A 135 5.65 2.84 12.46
N LYS A 136 6.70 2.17 11.99
CA LYS A 136 8.08 2.50 12.34
C LYS A 136 8.47 3.89 11.86
N TYR A 137 8.19 4.19 10.60
CA TYR A 137 8.45 5.51 10.05
C TYR A 137 7.70 6.60 10.80
N PHE A 138 6.40 6.42 11.01
CA PHE A 138 5.58 7.42 11.69
C PHE A 138 6.03 7.65 13.13
N SER A 139 6.30 6.58 13.88
CA SER A 139 6.78 6.70 15.27
C SER A 139 8.13 7.41 15.34
N SER A 140 9.06 7.11 14.42
CA SER A 140 10.35 7.82 14.32
C SER A 140 10.15 9.31 14.06
N TYR A 141 9.29 9.67 13.10
CA TYR A 141 9.00 11.07 12.79
C TYR A 141 8.33 11.81 13.96
N VAL A 142 7.47 11.14 14.73
CA VAL A 142 6.85 11.75 15.91
C VAL A 142 7.86 11.93 17.03
N GLU A 143 8.75 10.97 17.26
CA GLU A 143 9.83 11.09 18.25
C GLU A 143 10.83 12.21 17.89
N GLU A 144 11.13 12.40 16.60
CA GLU A 144 11.91 13.54 16.12
C GLU A 144 11.20 14.89 16.33
N GLU A 145 9.91 14.97 16.02
CA GLU A 145 9.10 16.17 16.28
C GLU A 145 8.99 16.48 17.78
N GLN A 146 8.92 15.45 18.63
CA GLN A 146 8.79 15.61 20.08
C GLN A 146 10.02 16.28 20.71
N LYS A 147 11.21 16.11 20.12
CA LYS A 147 12.50 16.67 20.58
C LYS A 147 12.69 18.15 20.20
N LYS A 148 11.79 18.75 19.43
CA LYS A 148 11.91 20.15 18.98
C LYS A 148 11.45 21.12 20.06
N THR A 149 12.06 22.31 20.11
CA THR A 149 11.80 23.35 21.11
C THR A 149 10.32 23.77 21.20
N TYR A 150 9.57 23.73 20.10
CA TYR A 150 8.14 24.06 20.14
C TYR A 150 7.33 23.05 20.97
N SER A 151 7.74 21.77 20.99
CA SER A 151 7.09 20.72 21.79
C SER A 151 7.25 21.00 23.28
N GLU A 152 8.45 21.42 23.70
CA GLU A 152 8.73 21.85 25.08
C GLU A 152 7.93 23.09 25.47
N PHE A 153 7.83 24.07 24.57
CA PHE A 153 7.01 25.26 24.78
C PHE A 153 5.52 24.91 24.97
N LEU A 154 4.97 23.99 24.17
CA LEU A 154 3.59 23.54 24.30
C LEU A 154 3.34 22.84 25.65
N LYS A 155 4.31 22.06 26.14
CA LYS A 155 4.26 21.45 27.49
C LYS A 155 4.32 22.51 28.59
N ALA A 156 5.21 23.50 28.47
CA ALA A 156 5.31 24.62 29.41
C ALA A 156 4.03 25.48 29.46
N LYS A 157 3.29 25.54 28.36
CA LYS A 157 1.97 26.18 28.27
C LYS A 157 0.86 25.40 29.01
N GLY A 158 1.14 24.21 29.54
CA GLY A 158 0.18 23.39 30.29
C GLY A 158 -0.80 22.61 29.41
N LEU A 159 -0.51 22.43 28.12
CA LEU A 159 -1.35 21.61 27.24
C LEU A 159 -1.22 20.12 27.59
N SER A 160 -2.34 19.40 27.54
CA SER A 160 -2.33 17.96 27.81
C SER A 160 -1.49 17.19 26.78
N GLU A 161 -0.81 16.14 27.24
CA GLU A 161 0.08 15.34 26.38
C GLU A 161 -0.65 14.74 25.17
N ASN A 162 -1.86 14.20 25.37
CA ASN A 162 -2.68 13.66 24.27
C ASN A 162 -2.99 14.73 23.21
N TYR A 163 -3.28 15.96 23.65
CA TYR A 163 -3.56 17.07 22.74
C TYR A 163 -2.31 17.44 21.93
N ILE A 164 -1.14 17.52 22.59
CA ILE A 164 0.13 17.79 21.92
C ILE A 164 0.42 16.71 20.87
N ILE A 165 0.27 15.43 21.22
CA ILE A 165 0.52 14.30 20.30
C ILE A 165 -0.37 14.39 19.07
N VAL A 166 -1.69 14.47 19.23
CA VAL A 166 -2.63 14.37 18.11
C VAL A 166 -2.66 15.63 17.25
N PHE A 167 -2.69 16.82 17.86
CA PHE A 167 -2.90 18.07 17.12
C PHE A 167 -1.62 18.75 16.65
N HIS A 168 -0.47 18.47 17.28
CA HIS A 168 0.80 19.08 16.92
C HIS A 168 1.76 18.06 16.32
N LEU A 169 2.13 17.02 17.08
CA LEU A 169 3.17 16.08 16.63
C LEU A 169 2.71 15.27 15.41
N PHE A 170 1.55 14.59 15.51
CA PHE A 170 1.02 13.77 14.41
C PHE A 170 0.80 14.60 13.15
N LYS A 171 0.18 15.77 13.30
CA LYS A 171 -0.07 16.68 12.18
C LYS A 171 1.22 17.07 11.45
N ASN A 172 2.31 17.33 12.18
CA ASN A 172 3.58 17.72 11.59
C ASN A 172 4.31 16.51 10.97
N SER A 173 4.28 15.36 11.64
CA SER A 173 4.90 14.11 11.15
C SER A 173 4.18 13.52 9.94
N LEU A 174 2.88 13.81 9.74
CA LEU A 174 2.08 13.32 8.61
C LEU A 174 2.65 13.73 7.25
N ILE A 175 3.33 14.88 7.15
CA ILE A 175 3.94 15.34 5.89
C ILE A 175 5.04 14.37 5.45
N GLN A 176 5.92 14.00 6.38
CA GLN A 176 6.99 13.04 6.12
C GLN A 176 6.43 11.63 5.89
N PHE A 177 5.41 11.25 6.66
CA PHE A 177 4.69 9.98 6.51
C PHE A 177 4.11 9.77 5.12
N ILE A 178 3.41 10.76 4.57
CA ILE A 178 2.83 10.70 3.22
C ILE A 178 3.92 10.60 2.15
N SER A 179 5.07 11.24 2.38
CA SER A 179 6.22 11.09 1.47
C SER A 179 6.72 9.65 1.47
N GLN A 180 6.89 9.08 2.66
CA GLN A 180 7.39 7.72 2.82
C GLN A 180 6.41 6.65 2.35
N SER A 181 5.09 6.91 2.42
CA SER A 181 4.08 5.98 1.94
C SER A 181 4.20 5.68 0.43
N LYS A 182 4.84 6.56 -0.36
CA LYS A 182 5.14 6.28 -1.78
C LYS A 182 6.00 5.05 -1.96
N ASN A 183 7.04 4.91 -1.14
CA ASN A 183 7.93 3.75 -1.14
C ASN A 183 7.19 2.49 -0.70
N ILE A 184 6.28 2.61 0.28
CA ILE A 184 5.45 1.50 0.76
C ILE A 184 4.53 0.98 -0.34
N ILE A 185 3.97 1.84 -1.19
CA ILE A 185 3.13 1.39 -2.30
C ILE A 185 3.96 0.62 -3.33
N LEU A 186 5.17 1.09 -3.67
CA LEU A 186 6.08 0.35 -4.56
C LEU A 186 6.45 -1.03 -3.99
N PHE A 187 6.66 -1.08 -2.67
CA PHE A 187 6.88 -2.32 -1.95
C PHE A 187 5.66 -3.27 -2.03
N MET A 188 4.45 -2.76 -1.81
CA MET A 188 3.22 -3.55 -1.94
C MET A 188 3.04 -4.07 -3.36
N LEU A 189 3.30 -3.26 -4.38
CA LEU A 189 3.24 -3.67 -5.79
C LEU A 189 4.21 -4.81 -6.10
N SER A 190 5.41 -4.77 -5.51
CA SER A 190 6.42 -5.82 -5.69
C SER A 190 5.97 -7.17 -5.10
N ASN A 191 5.21 -7.14 -4.00
CA ASN A 191 4.70 -8.35 -3.34
C ASN A 191 3.35 -8.83 -3.88
N LEU A 192 2.63 -7.97 -4.61
CA LEU A 192 1.29 -8.24 -5.12
C LEU A 192 1.25 -9.44 -6.08
N LEU A 193 2.28 -9.60 -6.93
CA LEU A 193 2.38 -10.73 -7.85
C LEU A 193 2.47 -12.07 -7.11
N ILE A 194 3.32 -12.16 -6.08
CA ILE A 194 3.46 -13.38 -5.27
C ILE A 194 2.14 -13.68 -4.58
N LEU A 195 1.48 -12.66 -4.05
CA LEU A 195 0.20 -12.80 -3.38
C LEU A 195 -0.91 -13.30 -4.30
N GLU A 196 -1.06 -12.74 -5.49
CA GLU A 196 -2.08 -13.20 -6.45
C GLU A 196 -1.82 -14.64 -6.89
N LEU A 197 -0.55 -15.02 -7.10
CA LEU A 197 -0.19 -16.38 -7.51
C LEU A 197 -0.44 -17.42 -6.41
N VAL A 198 -0.05 -17.13 -5.16
CA VAL A 198 -0.20 -18.08 -4.05
C VAL A 198 -1.67 -18.25 -3.66
N LEU A 199 -2.45 -17.17 -3.70
CA LEU A 199 -3.87 -17.21 -3.36
C LEU A 199 -4.78 -17.53 -4.56
N ASN A 200 -4.20 -17.84 -5.73
CA ASN A 200 -4.91 -18.12 -6.97
C ASN A 200 -5.99 -17.07 -7.30
N ILE A 201 -5.63 -15.80 -7.12
CA ILE A 201 -6.51 -14.67 -7.41
C ILE A 201 -6.40 -14.35 -8.89
N ASP A 202 -7.55 -14.27 -9.57
CA ASP A 202 -7.58 -13.79 -10.93
C ASP A 202 -7.42 -12.26 -10.97
N GLY A 203 -6.16 -11.84 -10.89
CA GLY A 203 -5.74 -10.44 -10.84
C GLY A 203 -4.86 -10.03 -12.02
N LEU A 204 -4.54 -8.75 -12.02
CA LEU A 204 -3.76 -8.07 -13.04
C LEU A 204 -2.30 -8.55 -13.08
N MET A 205 -1.69 -8.92 -11.95
CA MET A 205 -0.30 -9.40 -11.94
C MET A 205 -0.19 -10.80 -12.56
N GLY A 206 -1.16 -11.67 -12.29
CA GLY A 206 -1.28 -12.96 -12.98
C GLY A 206 -1.43 -12.78 -14.49
N PHE A 207 -2.24 -11.81 -14.92
CA PHE A 207 -2.41 -11.47 -16.33
C PHE A 207 -1.13 -10.93 -16.98
N ILE A 208 -0.41 -10.03 -16.31
CA ILE A 208 0.90 -9.52 -16.78
C ILE A 208 1.90 -10.67 -16.94
N LYS A 209 1.94 -11.62 -16.00
CA LYS A 209 2.84 -12.77 -16.08
C LYS A 209 2.55 -13.64 -17.31
N THR A 210 1.27 -13.84 -17.64
CA THR A 210 0.86 -14.70 -18.75
C THR A 210 1.01 -14.02 -20.11
N TYR A 211 0.57 -12.77 -20.25
CA TYR A 211 0.48 -12.07 -21.55
C TYR A 211 1.49 -10.93 -21.70
N GLY A 212 1.88 -10.26 -20.61
CA GLY A 212 2.77 -9.10 -20.64
C GLY A 212 4.24 -9.43 -20.90
N ILE A 213 4.72 -10.62 -20.54
CA ILE A 213 6.12 -11.04 -20.82
C ILE A 213 6.34 -11.19 -22.34
N GLY A 214 5.33 -11.67 -23.08
CA GLY A 214 5.39 -11.85 -24.53
C GLY A 214 5.00 -10.60 -25.32
N ASP A 215 4.18 -9.71 -24.75
CA ASP A 215 3.67 -8.51 -25.41
C ASP A 215 3.92 -7.23 -24.58
N HIS A 216 4.92 -6.46 -25.01
CA HIS A 216 5.31 -5.21 -24.38
C HIS A 216 4.18 -4.16 -24.36
N ARG A 217 3.23 -4.22 -25.31
CA ARG A 217 2.08 -3.31 -25.36
C ARG A 217 1.15 -3.54 -24.18
N ILE A 218 0.87 -4.81 -23.88
CA ILE A 218 0.08 -5.24 -22.73
C ILE A 218 0.78 -4.82 -21.43
N LEU A 219 2.07 -5.11 -21.31
CA LEU A 219 2.85 -4.75 -20.12
C LEU A 219 2.78 -3.24 -19.82
N MET A 220 2.99 -2.40 -20.84
CA MET A 220 2.90 -0.94 -20.68
C MET A 220 1.54 -0.49 -20.15
N TRP A 221 0.45 -0.95 -20.76
CA TRP A 221 -0.90 -0.56 -20.33
C TRP A 221 -1.20 -1.02 -18.91
N CYS A 222 -0.84 -2.25 -18.54
CA CYS A 222 -1.05 -2.74 -17.18
C CYS A 222 -0.28 -1.93 -16.13
N LEU A 223 0.98 -1.56 -16.41
CA LEU A 223 1.80 -0.74 -15.51
C LEU A 223 1.22 0.67 -15.36
N ILE A 224 0.75 1.28 -16.45
CA ILE A 224 0.08 2.59 -16.41
C ILE A 224 -1.19 2.50 -15.57
N LEU A 225 -2.05 1.51 -15.82
CA LEU A 225 -3.29 1.32 -15.09
C LEU A 225 -3.04 1.15 -13.59
N ILE A 226 -2.04 0.35 -13.22
CA ILE A 226 -1.67 0.15 -11.81
C ILE A 226 -1.21 1.44 -11.14
N TYR A 227 -0.37 2.22 -11.82
CA TYR A 227 0.28 3.38 -11.22
C TYR A 227 -0.62 4.62 -11.18
N LEU A 228 -1.55 4.75 -12.13
CA LEU A 228 -2.36 5.95 -12.34
C LEU A 228 -3.20 6.37 -11.11
N PRO A 229 -3.92 5.46 -10.41
CA PRO A 229 -4.68 5.84 -9.20
C PRO A 229 -3.79 6.46 -8.12
N PHE A 230 -2.58 5.92 -7.92
CA PHE A 230 -1.65 6.43 -6.92
C PHE A 230 -1.04 7.77 -7.32
N LEU A 231 -0.74 7.97 -8.60
CA LEU A 231 -0.30 9.26 -9.11
C LEU A 231 -1.35 10.34 -8.84
N LEU A 232 -2.63 10.06 -9.16
CA LEU A 232 -3.72 11.00 -8.91
C LEU A 232 -3.89 11.29 -7.42
N PHE A 233 -3.81 10.26 -6.58
CA PHE A 233 -3.87 10.39 -5.12
C PHE A 233 -2.76 11.31 -4.59
N TYR A 234 -1.50 11.05 -4.94
CA TYR A 234 -0.37 11.86 -4.47
C TYR A 234 -0.36 13.27 -5.04
N LYS A 235 -0.77 13.45 -6.30
CA LYS A 235 -0.91 14.78 -6.90
C LYS A 235 -1.98 15.59 -6.19
N SER A 236 -3.10 14.97 -5.83
CA SER A 236 -4.17 15.63 -5.07
C SER A 236 -3.67 16.11 -3.70
N ILE A 237 -2.92 15.28 -2.99
CA ILE A 237 -2.33 15.66 -1.70
C ILE A 237 -1.32 16.80 -1.85
N HIS A 238 -0.47 16.75 -2.89
CA HIS A 238 0.50 17.81 -3.16
C HIS A 238 -0.20 19.15 -3.38
N LEU A 239 -1.22 19.19 -4.24
CA LEU A 239 -2.00 20.40 -4.53
C LEU A 239 -2.66 20.98 -3.27
N ILE A 240 -3.22 20.12 -2.41
CA ILE A 240 -3.81 20.55 -1.13
C ILE A 240 -2.75 21.14 -0.19
N THR A 241 -1.54 20.57 -0.20
CA THR A 241 -0.44 21.05 0.66
C THR A 241 0.09 22.39 0.18
N GLU A 242 0.27 22.56 -1.13
CA GLU A 242 0.73 23.80 -1.76
C GLU A 242 -0.26 24.97 -1.59
N HIS A 243 -1.56 24.71 -1.72
CA HIS A 243 -2.57 25.73 -1.45
C HIS A 243 -2.53 26.24 0.00
N ARG A 244 -2.15 25.40 0.97
CA ARG A 244 -2.03 25.79 2.38
C ARG A 244 -0.79 26.62 2.68
N THR A 245 0.33 26.37 2.00
CA THR A 245 1.55 27.16 2.16
C THR A 245 1.44 28.52 1.45
N SER A 246 0.81 28.57 0.27
CA SER A 246 0.57 29.81 -0.48
C SER A 246 -0.37 30.78 0.26
N ASN A 247 -1.49 30.30 0.82
CA ASN A 247 -2.40 31.16 1.59
C ASN A 247 -1.87 31.59 2.97
N GLY A 248 -0.90 30.85 3.54
CA GLY A 248 -0.26 31.21 4.81
C GLY A 248 0.76 32.35 4.67
N GLY A 249 1.43 32.44 3.52
CA GLY A 249 2.43 33.49 3.25
C GLY A 249 1.83 34.89 3.07
N SER A 250 0.57 35.00 2.65
CA SER A 250 -0.08 36.30 2.40
C SER A 250 -0.62 36.98 3.67
N ARG A 251 -0.69 36.30 4.83
CA ARG A 251 -1.26 36.87 6.07
C ARG A 251 -0.23 37.40 7.07
N ASN A 252 1.06 37.13 6.89
CA ASN A 252 2.15 37.62 7.74
C ASN A 252 2.94 38.78 7.12
N GLY A 253 2.44 39.37 6.04
CA GLY A 253 3.10 40.45 5.28
C GLY A 253 2.27 41.72 5.13
N ALA A 254 1.32 41.98 6.04
CA ALA A 254 0.54 43.21 6.11
C ALA A 254 0.54 43.75 7.54
#